data_AF-A0A7W0Y4B0-F1
#
_entry.id   AF-A0A7W0Y4B0-F1
#
_cell.length_a   1.000
_cell.length_b   1.000
_cell.length_c   1.000
_cell.angle_alpha   90.00
_cell.angle_beta   90.00
_cell.angle_gamma   90.00
#
_symmetry.space_group_name_H-M   'P 1'
#
loop_
_entity.id
_entity.type
_entity.pdbx_description
1 polymer ?
#
loop_
_entity_poly.entity_id
_entity_poly.type
_entity_poly.pdbx_seq_one_letter_code
_entity_poly.pdbx_strand_id
1 'polypeptide(L)'
;MKHALAIVLGLLMLEAAAASASPCPQIVLQPKVMTPATRALAPGEGVVVSWLGYWNKTAVPFDVDRAKWRFSNGATPASTPPSETVLAPGLSVFLPDATATVFEDGKRAAIFRVTRSTAAARELPAPRIVSLRRTAPTKVKYPSVNTVVTVRDVPATAIALVAYAKDGKTAGSWGELADSAATIYSQSSCVPSSPNTRDWQPGELIRIAWIDAAGRVSKLSAPVKVVAVPER
;
A
#
# COMPACT_ATOMS: atom_id res chain seq x y z
N MET A 1 3.22 -77.08 -34.67
CA MET A 1 4.18 -75.96 -34.49
C MET A 1 3.43 -74.70 -34.87
N LYS A 2 2.87 -73.94 -33.90
CA LYS A 2 3.33 -72.59 -33.46
C LYS A 2 3.76 -71.76 -34.68
N HIS A 3 3.17 -70.62 -35.01
CA HIS A 3 3.34 -69.36 -34.29
C HIS A 3 2.13 -68.42 -34.49
N ALA A 4 1.70 -67.82 -33.39
CA ALA A 4 0.74 -66.73 -33.33
C ALA A 4 1.43 -65.40 -33.68
N LEU A 5 0.76 -64.52 -34.42
CA LEU A 5 1.18 -63.14 -34.63
C LEU A 5 0.23 -62.21 -33.86
N ALA A 6 0.74 -61.63 -32.78
CA ALA A 6 0.01 -60.70 -31.93
C ALA A 6 0.11 -59.27 -32.51
N ILE A 7 -1.04 -58.64 -32.71
CA ILE A 7 -1.15 -57.22 -33.07
C ILE A 7 -1.03 -56.41 -31.77
N VAL A 8 0.06 -55.67 -31.62
CA VAL A 8 0.26 -54.74 -30.51
C VAL A 8 -0.47 -53.43 -30.82
N LEU A 9 -1.55 -53.18 -30.09
CA LEU A 9 -2.23 -51.89 -30.03
C LEU A 9 -1.30 -50.87 -29.37
N GLY A 10 -0.77 -49.93 -30.15
CA GLY A 10 -0.02 -48.78 -29.65
C GLY A 10 -0.97 -47.78 -28.99
N LEU A 11 -0.98 -47.74 -27.66
CA LEU A 11 -1.62 -46.70 -26.87
C LEU A 11 -0.81 -45.41 -27.02
N LEU A 12 -1.34 -44.43 -27.76
CA LEU A 12 -0.84 -43.06 -27.75
C LEU A 12 -1.15 -42.45 -26.37
N MET A 13 -0.17 -42.54 -25.47
CA MET A 13 -0.16 -41.74 -24.24
C MET A 13 0.02 -40.28 -24.64
N LEU A 14 -1.08 -39.52 -24.57
CA LEU A 14 -1.05 -38.07 -24.63
C LEU A 14 -0.38 -37.61 -23.32
N GLU A 15 0.92 -37.38 -23.34
CA GLU A 15 1.64 -36.70 -22.26
C GLU A 15 1.07 -35.28 -22.16
N ALA A 16 0.09 -35.11 -21.29
CA ALA A 16 -0.27 -33.81 -20.74
C ALA A 16 0.98 -33.30 -20.01
N ALA A 17 1.79 -32.52 -20.70
CA ALA A 17 2.83 -31.71 -20.09
C ALA A 17 2.13 -30.83 -19.04
N ALA A 18 2.14 -31.28 -17.79
CA ALA A 18 1.77 -30.48 -16.65
C ALA A 18 2.72 -29.28 -16.70
N ALA A 19 2.22 -28.15 -17.20
CA ALA A 19 2.95 -26.90 -17.20
C ALA A 19 3.34 -26.63 -15.75
N SER A 20 4.61 -26.86 -15.42
CA SER A 20 5.17 -26.57 -14.12
C SER A 20 4.89 -25.08 -13.87
N ALA A 21 3.96 -24.81 -12.97
CA ALA A 21 3.68 -23.47 -12.51
C ALA A 21 4.97 -22.99 -11.83
N SER A 22 5.82 -22.25 -12.55
CA SER A 22 6.99 -21.59 -11.96
C SER A 22 6.52 -20.91 -10.67
N PRO A 23 7.03 -21.31 -9.50
CA PRO A 23 6.47 -20.87 -8.23
C PRO A 23 6.47 -19.34 -8.19
N CYS A 24 5.30 -18.73 -7.90
CA CYS A 24 5.23 -17.30 -7.67
C CYS A 24 6.28 -16.98 -6.59
N PRO A 25 7.24 -16.09 -6.86
CA PRO A 25 8.18 -15.70 -5.84
C PRO A 25 7.38 -15.04 -4.71
N GLN A 26 7.56 -15.54 -3.47
CA GLN A 26 6.73 -15.15 -2.34
C GLN A 26 6.90 -13.65 -2.06
N ILE A 27 5.83 -12.87 -2.18
CA ILE A 27 5.77 -11.47 -1.77
C ILE A 27 4.89 -11.39 -0.53
N VAL A 28 5.39 -10.75 0.52
CA VAL A 28 4.69 -10.57 1.79
C VAL A 28 4.43 -9.10 2.03
N LEU A 29 3.30 -8.76 2.66
CA LEU A 29 3.06 -7.40 3.10
C LEU A 29 3.93 -7.10 4.32
N GLN A 30 4.70 -6.01 4.26
CA GLN A 30 5.51 -5.55 5.37
C GLN A 30 5.22 -4.08 5.68
N PRO A 31 5.27 -3.71 6.96
CA PRO A 31 5.17 -2.31 7.36
C PRO A 31 6.40 -1.52 6.87
N LYS A 32 6.17 -0.29 6.42
CA LYS A 32 7.17 0.72 6.05
C LYS A 32 6.79 2.04 6.70
N VAL A 33 7.73 2.66 7.40
CA VAL A 33 7.58 4.05 7.85
C VAL A 33 7.74 4.96 6.66
N MET A 34 6.73 5.78 6.38
CA MET A 34 6.76 6.77 5.30
C MET A 34 7.15 8.17 5.78
N THR A 35 7.02 8.45 7.08
CA THR A 35 7.52 9.70 7.67
C THR A 35 9.05 9.73 7.60
N PRO A 36 9.68 10.75 6.98
CA PRO A 36 11.14 10.88 6.95
C PRO A 36 11.71 11.04 8.36
N ALA A 37 12.83 10.36 8.66
CA ALA A 37 13.47 10.39 9.97
C ALA A 37 13.89 11.80 10.45
N THR A 38 14.12 12.73 9.52
CA THR A 38 14.50 14.11 9.79
C THR A 38 13.31 15.03 10.10
N ARG A 39 12.08 14.54 9.98
CA ARG A 39 10.87 15.34 10.18
C ARG A 39 10.56 15.49 11.67
N ALA A 40 10.52 16.74 12.15
CA ALA A 40 9.94 17.07 13.44
C ALA A 40 8.41 17.15 13.36
N LEU A 41 7.67 16.56 14.30
CA LEU A 41 6.21 16.49 14.33
C LEU A 41 5.61 17.62 15.19
N ALA A 42 4.68 18.38 14.63
CA ALA A 42 3.87 19.36 15.34
C ALA A 42 2.79 18.67 16.22
N PRO A 43 2.12 19.40 17.14
CA PRO A 43 0.98 18.84 17.87
C PRO A 43 -0.10 18.30 16.94
N GLY A 44 -0.55 17.06 17.20
CA GLY A 44 -1.55 16.37 16.36
C GLY A 44 -1.01 15.73 15.08
N GLU A 45 0.28 15.90 14.76
CA GLU A 45 0.94 15.17 13.67
C GLU A 45 1.46 13.81 14.16
N GLY A 46 1.59 12.85 13.24
CA GLY A 46 1.97 11.47 13.57
C GLY A 46 2.95 10.84 12.60
N VAL A 47 3.34 9.61 12.94
CA VAL A 47 4.18 8.76 12.11
C VAL A 47 3.30 7.98 11.14
N VAL A 48 3.50 8.20 9.85
CA VAL A 48 2.79 7.52 8.76
C VAL A 48 3.44 6.17 8.51
N VAL A 49 2.64 5.11 8.56
CA VAL A 49 3.08 3.74 8.32
C VAL A 49 2.16 3.08 7.29
N SER A 50 2.78 2.44 6.30
CA SER A 50 2.10 1.70 5.23
C SER A 50 2.41 0.22 5.26
N TRP A 51 1.54 -0.61 4.68
CA TRP A 51 1.80 -2.01 4.38
C TRP A 51 1.98 -2.20 2.86
N LEU A 52 3.20 -2.49 2.44
CA LEU A 52 3.59 -2.66 1.04
C LEU A 52 4.07 -4.08 0.79
N GLY A 53 3.95 -4.58 -0.45
CA GLY A 53 4.45 -5.90 -0.83
C GLY A 53 5.97 -5.90 -1.00
N TYR A 54 6.66 -6.82 -0.33
CA TYR A 54 8.11 -7.03 -0.43
C TYR A 54 8.46 -8.49 -0.75
N TRP A 55 9.56 -8.68 -1.49
CA TRP A 55 10.11 -10.00 -1.76
C TRP A 55 10.53 -10.72 -0.46
N ASN A 56 10.04 -11.94 -0.23
CA ASN A 56 10.24 -12.72 1.00
C ASN A 56 11.74 -12.96 1.35
N LYS A 57 12.65 -12.87 0.37
CA LYS A 57 14.10 -13.05 0.62
C LYS A 57 14.75 -11.91 1.41
N THR A 58 14.07 -10.76 1.56
CA THR A 58 14.57 -9.57 2.27
C THR A 58 13.82 -9.30 3.57
N ALA A 59 12.90 -10.19 3.95
CA ALA A 59 11.79 -9.90 4.83
C ALA A 59 12.08 -10.17 6.33
N VAL A 60 12.84 -9.31 7.03
CA VAL A 60 12.72 -9.10 8.50
C VAL A 60 13.51 -7.84 8.92
N PRO A 61 12.95 -6.92 9.76
CA PRO A 61 13.04 -7.06 11.23
C PRO A 61 11.80 -6.61 12.03
N PHE A 62 10.86 -5.90 11.41
CA PHE A 62 9.68 -5.27 12.02
C PHE A 62 8.76 -6.33 12.66
N ASP A 63 8.37 -6.17 13.92
CA ASP A 63 7.27 -6.96 14.49
C ASP A 63 5.96 -6.60 13.77
N VAL A 64 5.29 -7.58 13.16
CA VAL A 64 4.01 -7.38 12.46
C VAL A 64 2.82 -7.29 13.40
N ASP A 65 3.00 -7.64 14.68
CA ASP A 65 1.98 -7.52 15.72
C ASP A 65 1.88 -6.07 16.20
N ARG A 66 1.08 -5.30 15.48
CA ARG A 66 0.82 -3.87 15.75
C ARG A 66 0.30 -3.58 17.15
N ALA A 67 -0.41 -4.54 17.77
CA ALA A 67 -0.92 -4.37 19.12
C ALA A 67 0.21 -4.23 20.15
N LYS A 68 1.42 -4.67 19.79
CA LYS A 68 2.62 -4.51 20.60
C LYS A 68 3.43 -3.25 20.25
N TRP A 69 3.03 -2.44 19.28
CA TRP A 69 3.77 -1.20 19.00
C TRP A 69 3.47 -0.15 20.07
N ARG A 70 4.40 0.77 20.31
CA ARG A 70 4.26 1.78 21.36
C ARG A 70 5.15 2.99 21.12
N PHE A 71 4.78 4.11 21.71
CA PHE A 71 5.70 5.23 21.90
C PHE A 71 6.41 5.09 23.25
N SER A 72 7.63 5.60 23.38
CA SER A 72 8.37 5.62 24.65
C SER A 72 9.16 6.92 24.78
N ASN A 73 9.51 7.28 26.01
CA ASN A 73 10.41 8.39 26.30
C ASN A 73 11.83 7.91 26.69
N GLY A 74 12.12 6.62 26.54
CA GLY A 74 13.39 5.97 26.93
C GLY A 74 13.53 5.62 28.42
N ALA A 75 12.72 6.20 29.31
CA ALA A 75 12.77 5.92 30.76
C ALA A 75 11.71 4.90 31.20
N THR A 76 10.58 4.83 30.49
CA THR A 76 9.50 3.87 30.78
C THR A 76 8.82 3.48 29.47
N PRO A 77 8.57 2.18 29.21
CA PRO A 77 7.72 1.79 28.09
C PRO A 77 6.34 2.40 28.29
N ALA A 78 5.77 3.13 27.31
CA ALA A 78 4.36 3.51 27.43
C ALA A 78 3.54 2.21 27.52
N SER A 79 2.65 2.13 28.50
CA SER A 79 1.85 0.93 28.74
C SER A 79 0.64 0.81 27.81
N THR A 80 0.37 1.84 27.01
CA THR A 80 -0.81 1.93 26.16
C THR A 80 -0.41 1.88 24.68
N PRO A 81 -1.12 1.11 23.84
CA PRO A 81 -0.94 1.17 22.40
C PRO A 81 -1.06 2.61 21.88
N PRO A 82 -0.31 2.97 20.82
CA PRO A 82 -0.37 4.29 20.23
C PRO A 82 -1.78 4.57 19.71
N SER A 83 -2.23 5.82 19.83
CA SER A 83 -3.45 6.23 19.13
C SER A 83 -3.19 6.11 17.63
N GLU A 84 -4.07 5.40 16.94
CA GLU A 84 -3.94 5.11 15.53
C GLU A 84 -5.15 5.66 14.77
N THR A 85 -4.89 6.36 13.67
CA THR A 85 -5.89 6.71 12.67
C THR A 85 -5.63 5.94 11.40
N VAL A 86 -6.55 5.05 11.01
CA VAL A 86 -6.50 4.35 9.71
C VAL A 86 -6.98 5.32 8.63
N LEU A 87 -6.11 5.62 7.66
CA LEU A 87 -6.42 6.52 6.55
C LEU A 87 -6.99 5.77 5.34
N ALA A 88 -6.50 4.54 5.10
CA ALA A 88 -6.93 3.64 4.05
C ALA A 88 -6.50 2.20 4.39
N PRO A 89 -7.00 1.17 3.69
CA PRO A 89 -6.49 -0.19 3.83
C PRO A 89 -4.96 -0.26 3.73
N GLY A 90 -4.29 -0.65 4.81
CA GLY A 90 -2.82 -0.72 4.85
C GLY A 90 -2.11 0.64 4.92
N LEU A 91 -2.78 1.72 5.34
CA LEU A 91 -2.15 3.03 5.60
C LEU A 91 -2.71 3.64 6.89
N SER A 92 -1.81 3.94 7.83
CA SER A 92 -2.18 4.45 9.15
C SER A 92 -1.25 5.57 9.62
N VAL A 93 -1.77 6.39 10.53
CA VAL A 93 -1.02 7.41 11.26
C VAL A 93 -1.02 7.04 12.73
N PHE A 94 0.17 6.94 13.32
CA PHE A 94 0.37 6.70 14.74
C PHE A 94 0.72 8.02 15.43
N LEU A 95 -0.10 8.44 16.39
CA LEU A 95 0.04 9.73 17.07
C LEU A 95 0.88 9.56 18.34
N PRO A 96 2.04 10.24 18.44
CA PRO A 96 2.87 10.21 19.64
C PRO A 96 2.24 11.03 20.77
N ASP A 97 2.26 10.50 22.00
CA ASP A 97 1.97 11.27 23.20
C ASP A 97 2.98 12.40 23.41
N ALA A 98 2.61 13.45 24.14
CA ALA A 98 3.42 14.67 24.26
C ALA A 98 4.87 14.45 24.74
N THR A 99 5.15 13.35 25.45
CA THR A 99 6.46 13.03 26.03
C THR A 99 7.29 12.03 25.22
N ALA A 100 6.68 11.40 24.22
CA ALA A 100 7.32 10.39 23.39
C ALA A 100 8.53 10.94 22.63
N THR A 101 9.63 10.19 22.69
CA THR A 101 10.88 10.45 21.95
C THR A 101 11.22 9.33 20.97
N VAL A 102 10.60 8.15 21.10
CA VAL A 102 10.81 6.99 20.23
C VAL A 102 9.48 6.30 19.94
N PHE A 103 9.31 5.85 18.70
CA PHE A 103 8.30 4.89 18.29
C PHE A 103 8.96 3.52 18.15
N GLU A 104 8.42 2.50 18.79
CA GLU A 104 9.03 1.18 18.91
C GLU A 104 8.10 0.07 18.42
N ASP A 105 8.69 -0.98 17.85
CA ASP A 105 7.97 -2.19 17.46
C ASP A 105 7.73 -3.11 18.66
N GLY A 106 7.07 -4.25 18.42
CA GLY A 106 6.76 -5.24 19.43
C GLY A 106 7.97 -5.85 20.14
N LYS A 107 9.16 -5.78 19.53
CA LYS A 107 10.45 -6.23 20.09
C LYS A 107 11.22 -5.10 20.79
N ARG A 108 10.63 -3.90 20.90
CA ARG A 108 11.26 -2.67 21.43
C ARG A 108 12.38 -2.13 20.56
N ALA A 109 12.44 -2.52 19.28
CA ALA A 109 13.35 -1.89 18.34
C ALA A 109 12.79 -0.51 17.94
N ALA A 110 13.66 0.51 17.92
CA ALA A 110 13.28 1.84 17.50
C ALA A 110 12.90 1.83 16.00
N ILE A 111 11.62 2.09 15.71
CA ILE A 111 11.07 2.28 14.38
C ILE A 111 11.36 3.70 13.89
N PHE A 112 11.12 4.69 14.76
CA PHE A 112 11.21 6.11 14.43
C PHE A 112 11.61 6.92 15.67
N ARG A 113 12.43 7.96 15.50
CA ARG A 113 12.76 8.90 16.57
C ARG A 113 11.86 10.13 16.47
N VAL A 114 11.09 10.39 17.51
CA VAL A 114 10.16 11.51 17.55
C VAL A 114 10.92 12.77 17.90
N THR A 115 10.99 13.70 16.94
CA THR A 115 11.40 15.08 17.20
C THR A 115 10.15 15.96 17.18
N ARG A 116 10.06 16.97 18.04
CA ARG A 116 8.88 17.85 18.14
C ARG A 116 9.13 19.18 17.45
N SER A 117 8.07 19.73 16.85
CA SER A 117 8.06 21.07 16.27
C SER A 117 6.97 21.92 16.93
N THR A 118 7.21 23.21 17.07
CA THR A 118 6.20 24.21 17.42
C THR A 118 5.59 24.88 16.19
N ALA A 119 6.06 24.52 14.99
CA ALA A 119 5.55 25.10 13.75
C ALA A 119 4.07 24.75 13.58
N ALA A 120 3.27 25.75 13.19
CA ALA A 120 1.88 25.54 12.88
C ALA A 120 1.72 24.58 11.70
N ALA A 121 0.70 23.72 11.78
CA ALA A 121 0.37 22.84 10.66
C ALA A 121 -0.06 23.67 9.45
N ARG A 122 0.56 23.41 8.29
CA ARG A 122 0.16 24.03 7.03
C ARG A 122 -0.93 23.19 6.38
N GLU A 123 -1.99 23.85 5.92
CA GLU A 123 -3.05 23.19 5.17
C GLU A 123 -2.54 22.72 3.80
N LEU A 124 -2.95 21.51 3.40
CA LEU A 124 -2.66 20.96 2.07
C LEU A 124 -3.79 21.31 1.10
N PRO A 125 -3.48 21.84 -0.10
CA PRO A 125 -4.50 22.11 -1.12
C PRO A 125 -5.13 20.82 -1.63
N ALA A 126 -6.31 20.89 -2.24
CA ALA A 126 -6.91 19.71 -2.87
C ALA A 126 -6.06 19.24 -4.09
N PRO A 127 -5.92 17.92 -4.32
CA PRO A 127 -5.23 17.40 -5.50
C PRO A 127 -5.87 17.84 -6.81
N ARG A 128 -5.04 18.25 -7.76
CA ARG A 128 -5.47 18.57 -9.12
C ARG A 128 -5.17 17.37 -10.01
N ILE A 129 -6.22 16.60 -10.29
CA ILE A 129 -6.10 15.34 -11.04
C ILE A 129 -5.95 15.65 -12.53
N VAL A 130 -4.87 15.14 -13.13
CA VAL A 130 -4.60 15.20 -14.57
C VAL A 130 -5.21 13.99 -15.25
N SER A 131 -5.02 12.79 -14.69
CA SER A 131 -5.63 11.58 -15.21
C SER A 131 -5.86 10.53 -14.12
N LEU A 132 -6.85 9.67 -14.34
CA LEU A 132 -7.13 8.50 -13.50
C LEU A 132 -7.43 7.32 -14.42
N ARG A 133 -6.49 6.40 -14.51
CA ARG A 133 -6.49 5.33 -15.51
C ARG A 133 -6.42 3.98 -14.84
N ARG A 134 -7.27 3.05 -15.27
CA ARG A 134 -7.20 1.65 -14.89
C ARG A 134 -6.84 0.80 -16.11
N THR A 135 -5.79 -0.01 -16.00
CA THR A 135 -5.40 -0.94 -17.06
C THR A 135 -6.41 -2.08 -17.16
N ALA A 136 -6.62 -2.60 -18.37
CA ALA A 136 -7.25 -3.90 -18.53
C ALA A 136 -6.39 -4.99 -17.84
N PRO A 137 -7.00 -6.07 -17.32
CA PRO A 137 -6.25 -7.23 -16.84
C PRO A 137 -5.37 -7.80 -17.96
N THR A 138 -4.09 -8.00 -17.67
CA THR A 138 -3.15 -8.52 -18.68
C THR A 138 -3.44 -9.97 -19.04
N LYS A 139 -3.32 -10.34 -20.33
CA LYS A 139 -3.57 -11.71 -20.83
C LYS A 139 -2.35 -12.63 -20.71
N VAL A 140 -1.71 -12.63 -19.54
CA VAL A 140 -0.54 -13.46 -19.23
C VAL A 140 -0.82 -14.41 -18.07
N LYS A 141 0.09 -15.38 -17.83
CA LYS A 141 -0.01 -16.38 -16.75
C LYS A 141 -0.34 -15.77 -15.37
N TYR A 142 0.14 -14.55 -15.14
CA TYR A 142 -0.01 -13.78 -13.92
C TYR A 142 -0.69 -12.46 -14.23
N PRO A 143 -2.03 -12.42 -14.30
CA PRO A 143 -2.75 -11.21 -14.68
C PRO A 143 -2.48 -10.10 -13.68
N SER A 144 -2.35 -8.89 -14.20
CA SER A 144 -2.15 -7.69 -13.40
C SER A 144 -3.11 -6.58 -13.81
N VAL A 145 -3.53 -5.80 -12.82
CA VAL A 145 -4.40 -4.64 -12.97
C VAL A 145 -3.84 -3.51 -12.13
N ASN A 146 -3.71 -2.33 -12.72
CA ASN A 146 -3.26 -1.13 -12.01
C ASN A 146 -4.28 0.00 -12.19
N THR A 147 -4.55 0.72 -11.12
CA THR A 147 -5.20 2.05 -11.19
C THR A 147 -4.17 3.10 -10.82
N VAL A 148 -3.85 3.97 -11.78
CA VAL A 148 -2.83 5.02 -11.66
C VAL A 148 -3.51 6.38 -11.70
N VAL A 149 -3.17 7.22 -10.73
CA VAL A 149 -3.55 8.63 -10.68
C VAL A 149 -2.35 9.45 -11.12
N THR A 150 -2.55 10.39 -12.04
CA THR A 150 -1.58 11.45 -12.34
C THR A 150 -2.12 12.78 -11.85
N VAL A 151 -1.27 13.57 -11.24
CA VAL A 151 -1.59 14.83 -10.57
C VAL A 151 -0.66 15.94 -11.04
N ARG A 152 -1.04 17.19 -10.77
CA ARG A 152 -0.18 18.37 -10.93
C ARG A 152 -0.14 19.18 -9.64
N ASP A 153 0.77 20.16 -9.59
CA ASP A 153 0.93 21.07 -8.45
C ASP A 153 1.16 20.32 -7.12
N VAL A 154 2.03 19.30 -7.16
CA VAL A 154 2.32 18.42 -6.02
C VAL A 154 2.89 19.23 -4.85
N PRO A 155 2.25 19.24 -3.67
CA PRO A 155 2.82 19.88 -2.50
C PRO A 155 4.14 19.21 -2.12
N ALA A 156 5.17 20.00 -1.78
CA ALA A 156 6.50 19.48 -1.43
C ALA A 156 6.51 18.49 -0.25
N THR A 157 5.46 18.49 0.57
CA THR A 157 5.34 17.60 1.73
C THR A 157 4.50 16.35 1.45
N ALA A 158 3.85 16.25 0.29
CA ALA A 158 3.00 15.11 -0.07
C ALA A 158 3.85 13.85 -0.32
N ILE A 159 3.42 12.73 0.25
CA ILE A 159 4.11 11.42 0.15
C ILE A 159 3.22 10.32 -0.43
N ALA A 160 1.91 10.52 -0.45
CA ALA A 160 0.96 9.53 -0.93
C ALA A 160 -0.35 10.18 -1.40
N LEU A 161 -1.12 9.39 -2.15
CA LEU A 161 -2.49 9.68 -2.55
C LEU A 161 -3.45 8.63 -1.97
N VAL A 162 -4.57 9.08 -1.42
CA VAL A 162 -5.65 8.20 -0.95
C VAL A 162 -6.88 8.41 -1.83
N ALA A 163 -7.48 7.30 -2.25
CA ALA A 163 -8.70 7.27 -3.03
C ALA A 163 -9.92 6.96 -2.16
N TYR A 164 -10.92 7.83 -2.27
CA TYR A 164 -12.19 7.73 -1.58
C TYR A 164 -13.32 7.49 -2.59
N ALA A 165 -14.37 6.80 -2.14
CA ALA A 165 -15.63 6.77 -2.87
C ALA A 165 -16.18 8.19 -3.11
N LYS A 166 -17.13 8.33 -4.05
CA LYS A 166 -17.71 9.65 -4.42
C LYS A 166 -18.20 10.47 -3.23
N ASP A 167 -18.67 9.81 -2.16
CA ASP A 167 -19.14 10.44 -0.93
C ASP A 167 -18.03 11.07 -0.08
N GLY A 168 -16.76 10.73 -0.36
CA GLY A 168 -15.59 11.21 0.37
C GLY A 168 -15.43 10.61 1.78
N LYS A 169 -16.24 9.61 2.15
CA LYS A 169 -16.25 9.04 3.51
C LYS A 169 -15.44 7.76 3.62
N THR A 170 -15.48 6.94 2.57
CA THR A 170 -14.84 5.62 2.58
C THR A 170 -13.59 5.63 1.72
N ALA A 171 -12.42 5.56 2.36
CA ALA A 171 -11.15 5.30 1.70
C ALA A 171 -11.09 3.82 1.28
N GLY A 172 -10.88 3.57 -0.02
CA GLY A 172 -10.84 2.22 -0.56
C GLY A 172 -9.43 1.75 -0.92
N SER A 173 -8.53 2.67 -1.26
CA SER A 173 -7.17 2.32 -1.64
C SER A 173 -6.26 3.55 -1.56
N TRP A 174 -4.95 3.35 -1.68
CA TRP A 174 -3.97 4.41 -1.65
C TRP A 174 -2.71 3.98 -2.42
N GLY A 175 -1.85 4.93 -2.74
CA GLY A 175 -0.56 4.66 -3.36
C GLY A 175 0.50 5.67 -2.92
N GLU A 176 1.74 5.21 -2.79
CA GLU A 176 2.89 6.09 -2.60
C GLU A 176 3.06 6.99 -3.82
N LEU A 177 3.35 8.27 -3.56
CA LEU A 177 3.51 9.27 -4.60
C LEU A 177 4.95 9.20 -5.14
N ALA A 178 5.08 8.96 -6.44
CA ALA A 178 6.33 9.04 -7.16
C ALA A 178 6.22 10.18 -8.19
N ASP A 179 6.99 11.25 -7.98
CA ASP A 179 6.93 12.50 -8.74
C ASP A 179 5.50 13.07 -8.79
N SER A 180 4.80 12.85 -9.90
CA SER A 180 3.46 13.35 -10.17
C SER A 180 2.43 12.24 -10.39
N ALA A 181 2.72 11.01 -9.95
CA ALA A 181 1.82 9.88 -10.11
C ALA A 181 1.85 8.92 -8.91
N ALA A 182 0.73 8.22 -8.70
CA ALA A 182 0.65 7.13 -7.73
C ALA A 182 -0.16 5.97 -8.30
N THR A 183 0.33 4.75 -8.10
CA THR A 183 -0.45 3.53 -8.34
C THR A 183 -1.28 3.28 -7.08
N ILE A 184 -2.53 3.74 -7.08
CA ILE A 184 -3.43 3.66 -5.92
C ILE A 184 -4.09 2.28 -5.78
N TYR A 185 -4.02 1.45 -6.81
CA TYR A 185 -4.44 0.06 -6.77
C TYR A 185 -3.52 -0.73 -7.67
N SER A 186 -3.03 -1.86 -7.17
CA SER A 186 -2.29 -2.84 -7.94
C SER A 186 -2.71 -4.22 -7.48
N GLN A 187 -3.14 -5.04 -8.43
CA GLN A 187 -3.30 -6.47 -8.25
C GLN A 187 -2.34 -7.17 -9.19
N SER A 188 -1.59 -8.11 -8.65
CA SER A 188 -0.81 -9.08 -9.40
C SER A 188 -0.95 -10.41 -8.68
N SER A 189 -1.04 -11.52 -9.42
CA SER A 189 -1.18 -12.85 -8.83
C SER A 189 -0.06 -13.25 -7.87
N CYS A 190 1.08 -12.54 -7.88
CA CYS A 190 2.18 -12.79 -6.97
C CYS A 190 2.33 -11.72 -5.87
N VAL A 191 1.52 -10.64 -5.83
CA VAL A 191 1.58 -9.58 -4.81
C VAL A 191 0.27 -9.55 -4.02
N PRO A 192 0.25 -9.87 -2.72
CA PRO A 192 -0.94 -9.67 -1.91
C PRO A 192 -1.23 -8.17 -1.77
N SER A 193 -2.48 -7.76 -1.99
CA SER A 193 -2.95 -6.43 -1.61
C SER A 193 -3.32 -6.43 -0.11
N SER A 194 -3.27 -5.26 0.54
CA SER A 194 -3.82 -5.14 1.90
C SER A 194 -5.29 -5.60 1.94
N PRO A 195 -5.73 -6.25 3.04
CA PRO A 195 -7.13 -6.63 3.18
C PRO A 195 -8.05 -5.42 2.99
N ASN A 196 -9.14 -5.60 2.27
CA ASN A 196 -10.13 -4.56 1.95
C ASN A 196 -9.67 -3.47 0.98
N THR A 197 -8.49 -3.60 0.36
CA THR A 197 -8.10 -2.72 -0.75
C THR A 197 -9.08 -2.88 -1.92
N ARG A 198 -9.68 -1.77 -2.34
CA ARG A 198 -10.71 -1.72 -3.38
C ARG A 198 -10.11 -1.52 -4.77
N ASP A 199 -10.56 -2.35 -5.70
CA ASP A 199 -10.38 -2.14 -7.14
C ASP A 199 -11.43 -1.15 -7.67
N TRP A 200 -11.00 0.03 -8.13
CA TRP A 200 -11.89 1.08 -8.65
C TRP A 200 -12.28 0.80 -10.09
N GLN A 201 -13.56 0.51 -10.34
CA GLN A 201 -13.98 0.06 -11.67
C GLN A 201 -14.06 1.21 -12.68
N PRO A 202 -13.82 0.95 -13.98
CA PRO A 202 -14.03 1.95 -15.02
C PRO A 202 -15.44 2.51 -14.96
N GLY A 203 -15.56 3.83 -15.02
CA GLY A 203 -16.83 4.54 -14.91
C GLY A 203 -17.18 5.01 -13.50
N GLU A 204 -16.57 4.46 -12.46
CA GLU A 204 -16.77 4.94 -11.09
C GLU A 204 -16.25 6.37 -10.93
N LEU A 205 -16.94 7.15 -10.09
CA LEU A 205 -16.49 8.46 -9.64
C LEU A 205 -15.84 8.32 -8.27
N ILE A 206 -14.59 8.78 -8.15
CA ILE A 206 -13.83 8.76 -6.90
C ILE A 206 -13.32 10.16 -6.58
N ARG A 207 -12.89 10.37 -5.33
CA ARG A 207 -12.21 11.58 -4.88
C ARG A 207 -10.84 11.22 -4.36
N ILE A 208 -9.87 12.12 -4.50
CA ILE A 208 -8.49 11.89 -4.10
C ILE A 208 -8.06 12.92 -3.06
N ALA A 209 -7.26 12.51 -2.08
CA ALA A 209 -6.57 13.40 -1.14
C ALA A 209 -5.05 13.18 -1.20
N TRP A 210 -4.28 14.22 -0.90
CA TRP A 210 -2.88 14.07 -0.50
C TRP A 210 -2.80 13.57 0.93
N ILE A 211 -1.78 12.77 1.19
CA ILE A 211 -1.24 12.55 2.53
C ILE A 211 0.16 13.12 2.55
N ASP A 212 0.49 13.89 3.59
CA ASP A 212 1.86 14.32 3.81
C ASP A 212 2.61 13.45 4.82
N ALA A 213 3.92 13.71 4.92
CA ALA A 213 4.82 13.00 5.83
C ALA A 213 4.42 13.04 7.32
N ALA A 214 3.51 13.94 7.72
CA ALA A 214 3.01 14.08 9.08
C ALA A 214 1.64 13.41 9.29
N GLY A 215 1.10 12.75 8.27
CA GLY A 215 -0.18 12.06 8.31
C GLY A 215 -1.38 12.97 8.11
N ARG A 216 -1.18 14.21 7.65
CA ARG A 216 -2.30 15.11 7.37
C ARG A 216 -2.92 14.76 6.04
N VAL A 217 -4.25 14.76 6.02
CA VAL A 217 -5.07 14.54 4.83
C VAL A 217 -5.48 15.90 4.26
N SER A 218 -5.27 16.13 2.97
CA SER A 218 -5.73 17.36 2.31
C SER A 218 -7.25 17.40 2.18
N LYS A 219 -7.77 18.56 1.73
CA LYS A 219 -9.10 18.60 1.12
C LYS A 219 -9.20 17.58 -0.03
N LEU A 220 -10.38 17.00 -0.20
CA LEU A 220 -10.67 16.10 -1.32
C LEU A 220 -10.69 16.85 -2.64
N SER A 221 -10.23 16.19 -3.70
CA SER A 221 -10.41 16.66 -5.07
C SER A 221 -11.90 16.74 -5.44
N ALA A 222 -12.18 17.40 -6.57
CA ALA A 222 -13.44 17.18 -7.28
C ALA A 222 -13.58 15.68 -7.66
N PRO A 223 -14.81 15.14 -7.78
CA PRO A 223 -15.02 13.78 -8.27
C PRO A 223 -14.40 13.60 -9.66
N VAL A 224 -13.65 12.51 -9.83
CA VAL A 224 -13.00 12.15 -11.09
C VAL A 224 -13.42 10.74 -11.51
N LYS A 225 -13.65 10.55 -12.80
CA LYS A 225 -14.07 9.27 -13.38
C LYS A 225 -12.86 8.37 -13.62
N VAL A 226 -12.95 7.11 -13.22
CA VAL A 226 -11.96 6.08 -13.58
C VAL A 226 -12.11 5.76 -15.06
N VAL A 227 -11.02 5.92 -15.82
CA VAL A 227 -11.00 5.66 -17.27
C VAL A 227 -10.29 4.33 -17.54
N ALA A 228 -10.94 3.42 -18.28
CA ALA A 228 -10.29 2.22 -18.77
C ALA A 228 -9.24 2.58 -19.83
N VAL A 229 -8.06 1.97 -19.73
CA VAL A 229 -7.06 2.01 -20.80
C VAL A 229 -6.75 0.60 -21.30
N PRO A 230 -6.52 0.42 -22.62
CA PRO A 230 -6.13 -0.87 -23.17
C PRO A 230 -4.85 -1.41 -22.53
N GLU A 231 -4.67 -2.73 -22.57
CA GLU A 231 -3.39 -3.39 -22.28
C GLU A 231 -2.32 -2.82 -23.24
N ARG A 232 -1.13 -2.51 -22.70
CA ARG A 232 0.04 -2.12 -23.50
C ARG A 232 0.89 -3.34 -23.80
#